data_AF-T0LX37-F1
#
_entry.id   AF-T0LX37-F1
#
_cell.length_a   1.000
_cell.length_b   1.000
_cell.length_c   1.000
_cell.angle_alpha   90.00
_cell.angle_beta   90.00
_cell.angle_gamma   90.00
#
_symmetry.space_group_name_H-M   'P 1'
#
loop_
_entity.id
_entity.type
_entity.pdbx_description
1 polymer ?
#
loop_
_entity_poly.entity_id
_entity_poly.type
_entity_poly.pdbx_seq_one_letter_code
_entity_poly.pdbx_strand_id
1 'polypeptide(L)'
;MGYRESPFIEKLSVNVDALLLIDANGLLHPRKCGLATFAGVVLGRATIGVAKSLLMGKIDDTGYVVYNNEKLGYAINKHTIVSPGNMISLESSIKKIKLLGKNKYPAILKMVHNETVAMRKRRLPS
;
A
#
# COMPACT_ATOMS: atom_id res chain seq x y z
N MET A 1 12.23 15.54 2.71
CA MET A 1 12.25 15.19 1.26
C MET A 1 11.00 14.36 0.94
N GLY A 2 9.95 14.95 0.37
CA GLY A 2 8.71 14.19 0.09
C GLY A 2 7.62 14.98 -0.67
N TYR A 3 7.98 16.06 -1.37
CA TYR A 3 7.02 17.07 -1.84
C TYR A 3 6.67 17.03 -3.34
N ARG A 4 7.13 16.04 -4.11
CA ARG A 4 6.97 16.08 -5.58
C ARG A 4 5.72 15.38 -6.12
N GLU A 5 5.04 14.54 -5.32
CA GLU A 5 3.84 13.81 -5.77
C GLU A 5 2.54 14.18 -5.03
N SER A 6 2.61 14.96 -3.95
CA SER A 6 1.47 15.37 -3.12
C SER A 6 0.33 16.07 -3.90
N PRO A 7 0.62 17.04 -4.79
CA PRO A 7 -0.44 17.80 -5.47
C PRO A 7 -1.26 16.95 -6.45
N PHE A 8 -0.68 15.86 -6.96
CA PHE A 8 -1.35 14.99 -7.92
C PHE A 8 -2.38 14.09 -7.23
N ILE A 9 -2.09 13.68 -5.99
CA ILE A 9 -2.96 12.80 -5.21
C ILE A 9 -4.19 13.57 -4.69
N GLU A 10 -4.01 14.82 -4.29
CA GLU A 10 -5.06 15.72 -3.80
C GLU A 10 -6.10 16.06 -4.89
N LYS A 11 -5.66 16.20 -6.14
CA LYS A 11 -6.55 16.53 -7.27
C LYS A 11 -7.42 15.35 -7.71
N LEU A 12 -6.97 14.11 -7.44
CA LEU A 12 -7.69 12.89 -7.77
C LEU A 12 -8.75 12.50 -6.72
N SER A 13 -8.82 13.21 -5.60
CA SER A 13 -9.59 12.79 -4.42
C SER A 13 -11.02 13.33 -4.36
N VAL A 14 -11.45 14.20 -5.26
CA VAL A 14 -12.79 14.80 -5.16
C VAL A 14 -13.89 13.75 -5.48
N ASN A 15 -14.76 13.45 -4.50
CA ASN A 15 -15.99 12.64 -4.57
C ASN A 15 -15.95 11.10 -4.55
N VAL A 16 -15.03 10.47 -3.82
CA VAL A 16 -15.17 9.04 -3.50
C VAL A 16 -14.71 8.80 -2.06
N ASP A 17 -15.45 8.02 -1.28
CA ASP A 17 -14.96 7.29 -0.09
C ASP A 17 -13.90 6.26 -0.51
N ALA A 18 -12.89 6.74 -1.26
CA ALA A 18 -11.92 5.94 -1.97
C ALA A 18 -10.89 5.44 -0.98
N LEU A 19 -10.91 4.13 -0.79
CA LEU A 19 -9.79 3.40 -0.23
C LEU A 19 -8.59 3.52 -1.17
N LEU A 20 -7.51 4.12 -0.70
CA LEU A 20 -6.29 4.25 -1.50
C LEU A 20 -5.43 3.00 -1.31
N LEU A 21 -5.09 2.35 -2.42
CA LEU A 21 -4.10 1.29 -2.46
C LEU A 21 -2.76 1.90 -2.85
N ILE A 22 -1.74 1.69 -2.02
CA ILE A 22 -0.43 2.31 -2.19
C ILE A 22 0.61 1.19 -2.34
N ASP A 23 1.39 1.19 -3.43
CA ASP A 23 2.51 0.27 -3.67
C ASP A 23 3.73 0.65 -2.80
N ALA A 24 3.52 0.58 -1.48
CA ALA A 24 4.52 0.86 -0.46
C ALA A 24 4.10 0.24 0.88
N ASN A 25 5.05 0.14 1.81
CA ASN A 25 4.75 -0.29 3.18
C ASN A 25 3.93 0.79 3.93
N GLY A 26 3.00 0.36 4.78
CA GLY A 26 2.27 1.19 5.74
C GLY A 26 2.89 1.09 7.13
N LEU A 27 2.16 0.52 8.09
CA LEU A 27 2.64 0.24 9.45
C LEU A 27 3.91 -0.64 9.51
N LEU A 28 4.17 -1.38 8.43
CA LEU A 28 5.30 -2.29 8.25
C LEU A 28 6.59 -1.54 7.91
N HIS A 29 6.97 -0.60 8.78
CA HIS A 29 8.14 0.26 8.65
C HIS A 29 8.81 0.46 10.02
N PRO A 30 10.15 0.61 10.13
CA PRO A 30 10.85 0.74 11.42
C PRO A 30 10.32 1.84 12.35
N ARG A 31 9.66 2.85 11.78
CA ARG A 31 9.04 3.97 12.52
C ARG A 31 7.51 3.89 12.59
N LYS A 32 6.90 2.75 12.23
CA LYS A 32 5.44 2.56 12.06
C LYS A 32 4.76 3.60 11.15
N CYS A 33 5.54 4.28 10.32
CA CYS A 33 5.11 5.38 9.45
C CYS A 33 5.70 5.16 8.05
N GLY A 34 5.19 4.16 7.35
CA GLY A 34 5.50 3.96 5.94
C GLY A 34 4.72 4.94 5.06
N LEU A 35 5.06 4.97 3.77
CA LEU A 35 4.47 5.91 2.81
C LEU A 35 2.94 5.77 2.73
N ALA A 36 2.39 4.56 2.92
CA ALA A 36 0.95 4.36 2.91
C ALA A 36 0.25 4.99 4.12
N THR A 37 0.90 5.00 5.29
CA THR A 37 0.41 5.66 6.51
C THR A 37 0.50 7.18 6.37
N PHE A 38 1.65 7.69 5.91
CA PHE A 38 1.85 9.13 5.69
C PHE A 38 0.83 9.70 4.69
N ALA A 39 0.66 9.06 3.53
CA ALA A 39 -0.30 9.49 2.53
C ALA A 39 -1.74 9.46 3.07
N GLY A 40 -2.11 8.42 3.83
CA GLY A 40 -3.45 8.33 4.42
C GLY A 40 -3.76 9.44 5.42
N VAL A 41 -2.78 9.81 6.25
CA VAL A 41 -2.91 10.91 7.22
C VAL A 41 -3.02 12.26 6.52
N VAL A 42 -2.13 12.55 5.57
CA VAL A 42 -2.13 13.83 4.84
C VAL A 42 -3.43 14.03 4.06
N LEU A 43 -3.99 12.96 3.50
CA LEU A 43 -5.19 13.01 2.67
C LEU A 43 -6.49 12.85 3.47
N GLY A 44 -6.41 12.55 4.78
CA GLY A 44 -7.57 12.26 5.62
C GLY A 44 -8.39 11.06 5.14
N ARG A 45 -7.76 10.02 4.61
CA ARG A 45 -8.43 8.89 3.93
C ARG A 45 -7.98 7.53 4.40
N ALA A 46 -8.84 6.53 4.19
CA ALA A 46 -8.51 5.13 4.41
C ALA A 46 -7.48 4.64 3.39
N THR A 47 -6.38 4.03 3.87
CA THR A 47 -5.28 3.57 3.00
C THR A 47 -4.78 2.18 3.37
N ILE A 48 -4.40 1.41 2.35
CA ILE A 48 -3.75 0.09 2.48
C ILE A 48 -2.41 0.13 1.75
N GLY A 49 -1.35 -0.27 2.43
CA GLY A 49 -0.06 -0.54 1.82
C GLY A 49 -0.01 -1.96 1.25
N VAL A 50 0.34 -2.10 -0.03
CA VAL A 50 0.57 -3.38 -0.70
C VAL A 50 2.00 -3.42 -1.20
N ALA A 51 2.86 -4.16 -0.52
CA ALA A 51 4.27 -4.29 -0.86
C ALA A 51 4.58 -5.61 -1.55
N LYS A 52 5.61 -5.62 -2.41
CA LYS A 52 6.07 -6.83 -3.13
C LYS A 52 7.10 -7.64 -2.36
N SER A 53 7.63 -7.11 -1.26
CA SER A 53 8.63 -7.73 -0.41
C SER A 53 8.45 -7.32 1.05
N LEU A 54 8.93 -8.16 1.95
CA LEU A 54 8.88 -7.92 3.39
C LEU A 54 10.00 -6.96 3.78
N LEU A 55 9.64 -5.80 4.31
CA LEU A 55 10.63 -4.85 4.82
C LEU A 55 11.08 -5.17 6.24
N MET A 56 10.18 -5.70 7.07
CA MET A 56 10.39 -5.82 8.52
C MET A 56 9.46 -6.87 9.14
N GLY A 57 9.87 -7.46 10.27
CA GLY A 57 9.11 -8.52 10.94
C GLY A 57 9.37 -9.90 10.35
N LYS A 58 8.59 -10.89 10.78
CA LYS A 58 8.63 -12.27 10.29
C LYS A 58 7.22 -12.71 9.92
N ILE A 59 7.12 -13.49 8.85
CA ILE A 59 5.86 -14.14 8.47
C ILE A 59 5.72 -15.40 9.33
N ASP A 60 4.61 -15.53 10.05
CA ASP A 60 4.30 -16.74 10.80
C ASP A 60 3.62 -17.80 9.91
N ASP A 61 3.38 -18.99 10.46
CA ASP A 61 2.78 -20.12 9.74
C ASP A 61 1.35 -19.85 9.25
N THR A 62 0.69 -18.83 9.80
CA THR A 62 -0.66 -18.40 9.42
C THR A 62 -0.65 -17.30 8.35
N GLY A 63 0.53 -16.82 7.97
CA GLY A 63 0.74 -15.79 6.96
C GLY A 63 0.72 -14.36 7.51
N TYR A 64 0.57 -14.16 8.83
CA TYR A 64 0.65 -12.83 9.42
C TYR A 64 2.10 -12.36 9.50
N VAL A 65 2.30 -11.07 9.25
CA VAL A 65 3.58 -10.42 9.53
C VAL A 65 3.57 -9.94 10.97
N VAL A 66 4.42 -10.55 11.78
CA VAL A 66 4.55 -10.28 13.20
C VAL A 66 5.86 -9.55 13.48
N TYR A 67 5.79 -8.51 14.31
CA TYR A 67 6.95 -7.81 14.84
C TYR A 67 6.66 -7.36 16.27
N ASN A 68 7.60 -7.58 17.20
CA ASN A 68 7.42 -7.29 18.63
C ASN A 68 6.09 -7.84 19.20
N ASN A 69 5.76 -9.08 18.87
CA ASN A 69 4.51 -9.77 19.25
C ASN A 69 3.21 -9.11 18.74
N GLU A 70 3.30 -8.18 17.79
CA GLU A 70 2.17 -7.48 17.18
C GLU A 70 1.98 -7.90 15.71
N LYS A 71 0.74 -8.15 15.30
CA LYS A 71 0.38 -8.46 13.91
C LYS A 71 0.22 -7.16 13.14
N LEU A 72 1.22 -6.83 12.31
CA LEU A 72 1.29 -5.55 11.58
C LEU A 72 0.93 -5.67 10.09
N GLY A 73 0.84 -6.89 9.58
CA GLY A 73 0.56 -7.16 8.17
C GLY A 73 0.17 -8.59 7.89
N TYR A 74 0.00 -8.90 6.60
CA TYR A 74 -0.35 -10.24 6.14
C TYR A 74 0.24 -10.50 4.75
N ALA A 75 0.90 -11.65 4.59
CA ALA A 75 1.38 -12.13 3.31
C ALA A 75 0.26 -12.89 2.58
N ILE A 76 -0.32 -12.25 1.57
CA ILE A 76 -1.30 -12.88 0.68
C ILE A 76 -0.62 -13.97 -0.18
N ASN A 77 0.62 -13.70 -0.59
CA ASN A 77 1.54 -14.63 -1.22
C ASN A 77 2.99 -14.10 -1.04
N LYS A 78 3.99 -14.81 -1.55
CA LYS A 78 5.42 -14.44 -1.47
C LYS A 78 5.75 -13.02 -1.98
N HIS A 79 4.92 -12.48 -2.87
CA HIS A 79 5.13 -11.20 -3.54
C HIS A 79 4.00 -10.20 -3.28
N THR A 80 3.19 -10.40 -2.24
CA THR A 80 2.09 -9.50 -1.91
C THR A 80 1.89 -9.49 -0.41
N ILE A 81 2.40 -8.44 0.23
CA ILE A 81 2.29 -8.19 1.66
C ILE A 81 1.40 -6.98 1.85
N VAL A 82 0.39 -7.15 2.68
CA VAL A 82 -0.62 -6.14 2.97
C VAL A 82 -0.40 -5.62 4.37
N SER A 83 -0.44 -4.30 4.52
CA SER A 83 -0.42 -3.64 5.83
C SER A 83 -1.42 -2.48 5.86
N PRO A 84 -2.08 -2.22 6.99
CA PRO A 84 -2.91 -1.05 7.13
C PRO A 84 -2.06 0.22 7.06
N GLY A 85 -2.59 1.23 6.39
CA GLY A 85 -2.01 2.58 6.32
C GLY A 85 -2.69 3.51 7.31
N ASN A 86 -3.94 3.88 7.04
CA ASN A 86 -4.75 4.80 7.86
C ASN A 86 -6.23 4.40 7.85
N MET A 87 -6.95 4.68 8.95
CA MET A 87 -8.42 4.52 9.09
C MET A 87 -8.99 3.17 8.61
N ILE A 88 -8.22 2.09 8.72
CA ILE A 88 -8.64 0.74 8.34
C ILE A 88 -7.94 -0.31 9.20
N SER A 89 -8.67 -1.37 9.57
CA SER A 89 -8.09 -2.50 10.30
C SER A 89 -7.30 -3.44 9.38
N LEU A 90 -6.38 -4.23 9.97
CA LEU A 90 -5.62 -5.24 9.24
C LEU A 90 -6.55 -6.28 8.58
N GLU A 91 -7.56 -6.78 9.29
CA GLU A 91 -8.51 -7.77 8.78
C GLU A 91 -9.32 -7.23 7.59
N SER A 92 -9.81 -5.99 7.70
CA SER A 92 -10.51 -5.32 6.60
C SER A 92 -9.60 -5.14 5.40
N SER A 93 -8.32 -4.83 5.63
CA SER A 93 -7.32 -4.68 4.57
C SER A 93 -7.11 -6.00 3.83
N ILE A 94 -6.95 -7.10 4.56
CA ILE A 94 -6.80 -8.45 4.00
C ILE A 94 -8.02 -8.83 3.16
N LYS A 95 -9.23 -8.67 3.72
CA LYS A 95 -10.49 -9.03 3.04
C LYS A 95 -10.64 -8.28 1.71
N LYS A 96 -10.41 -6.95 1.72
CA LYS A 96 -10.51 -6.13 0.52
C LYS A 96 -9.46 -6.49 -0.53
N ILE A 97 -8.21 -6.71 -0.14
CA ILE A 97 -7.16 -7.12 -1.10
C ILE A 97 -7.42 -8.52 -1.67
N LYS A 98 -7.87 -9.49 -0.86
CA LYS A 98 -8.24 -10.82 -1.36
C LYS A 98 -9.36 -10.74 -2.39
N LEU A 99 -10.37 -9.90 -2.15
CA LEU A 99 -11.47 -9.68 -3.09
C LEU A 99 -10.99 -9.05 -4.41
N LEU A 100 -10.17 -7.99 -4.33
CA LEU A 100 -9.68 -7.26 -5.50
C LEU A 100 -8.63 -8.02 -6.31
N GLY A 101 -7.79 -8.80 -5.63
CA GLY A 101 -6.64 -9.49 -6.22
C GLY A 101 -6.84 -10.99 -6.47
N LYS A 102 -7.93 -11.60 -5.99
CA LYS A 102 -8.13 -13.06 -6.00
C LYS A 102 -6.89 -13.82 -5.44
N ASN A 103 -6.40 -13.38 -4.29
CA ASN A 103 -5.14 -13.84 -3.66
C ASN A 103 -3.84 -13.58 -4.45
N LYS A 104 -3.88 -12.69 -5.46
CA LYS A 104 -2.71 -12.22 -6.19
C LYS A 104 -2.52 -10.71 -5.98
N TYR A 105 -1.41 -10.18 -6.47
CA TYR A 105 -1.20 -8.74 -6.54
C TYR A 105 -2.34 -8.09 -7.33
N PRO A 106 -3.05 -7.07 -6.79
CA PRO A 106 -4.20 -6.46 -7.44
C PRO A 106 -3.89 -5.96 -8.85
N ALA A 107 -4.71 -6.34 -9.83
CA ALA A 107 -4.52 -5.95 -11.23
C ALA A 107 -4.51 -4.41 -11.41
N ILE A 108 -5.33 -3.70 -10.63
CA ILE A 108 -5.38 -2.24 -10.63
C ILE A 108 -4.04 -1.60 -10.25
N LEU A 109 -3.33 -2.15 -9.26
CA LEU A 109 -2.00 -1.68 -8.87
C LEU A 109 -0.95 -1.98 -9.95
N LYS A 110 -1.10 -3.10 -10.66
CA LYS A 110 -0.22 -3.45 -11.79
C LYS A 110 -0.41 -2.48 -12.95
N MET A 111 -1.65 -2.11 -13.26
CA MET A 111 -1.98 -1.13 -14.31
C MET A 111 -1.39 0.24 -13.99
N VAL A 112 -1.59 0.74 -12.75
CA VAL A 112 -1.04 2.04 -12.30
C VAL A 112 0.49 2.04 -12.36
N HIS A 113 1.15 0.95 -11.95
CA HIS A 113 2.60 0.84 -12.03
C HIS A 113 3.09 0.92 -13.49
N ASN A 114 2.45 0.18 -14.41
CA ASN A 114 2.82 0.18 -15.83
C ASN A 114 2.63 1.57 -16.46
N GLU A 115 1.54 2.26 -16.14
CA GLU A 115 1.29 3.62 -16.62
C GLU A 115 2.35 4.60 -16.08
N THR A 116 2.70 4.49 -14.79
CA THR A 116 3.77 5.31 -14.19
C THR A 116 5.12 5.08 -14.87
N VAL A 117 5.45 3.82 -15.20
CA VAL A 117 6.66 3.47 -15.95
C VAL A 117 6.62 4.05 -17.37
N ALA A 118 5.48 3.97 -18.06
CA ALA A 118 5.30 4.55 -19.39
C ALA A 118 5.43 6.09 -19.37
N MET A 119 4.85 6.76 -18.38
CA MET A 119 4.97 8.20 -18.18
C MET A 119 6.41 8.63 -17.90
N ARG A 120 7.18 7.87 -17.10
CA ARG A 120 8.61 8.15 -16.88
C ARG A 120 9.41 8.06 -18.17
N LYS A 121 9.15 7.04 -19.00
CA LYS A 121 9.78 6.89 -20.32
C LYS A 121 9.43 8.04 -21.27
N ARG A 122 8.20 8.56 -21.22
CA ARG A 122 7.75 9.73 -22.00
C ARG A 122 8.33 11.06 -21.52
N ARG A 123 8.78 11.15 -20.26
CA ARG A 123 9.30 12.39 -19.63
C ARG A 123 10.83 12.55 -19.73
N LEU A 124 11.55 11.56 -20.26
CA LEU A 124 12.97 11.73 -20.58
C LEU A 124 13.05 12.56 -21.87
N PRO A 125 13.65 13.76 -21.85
CA PRO A 125 13.99 14.44 -23.10
C PRO A 125 14.98 13.56 -23.87
N SER A 126 14.73 13.42 -25.17
CA SER A 126 15.68 12.89 -26.16
C SER A 126 16.97 13.69 -26.15
#